data_AF-A0A2Z4FQM1-F1
#
_entry.id   AF-A0A2Z4FQM1-F1
#
_cell.length_a   1.000
_cell.length_b   1.000
_cell.length_c   1.000
_cell.angle_alpha   90.00
_cell.angle_beta   90.00
_cell.angle_gamma   90.00
#
_symmetry.space_group_name_H-M   'P 1'
#
loop_
_entity.id
_entity.type
_entity.pdbx_description
1 polymer ?
#
loop_
_entity_poly.entity_id
_entity_poly.type
_entity_poly.pdbx_seq_one_letter_code
_entity_poly.pdbx_strand_id
1 'polypeptide(L)'
;MTKFTDYIDLALETLGGAVLVASDEFFAIKENLIRGPEPIFDPTRFTDSGKWYDGWETRRKRGPGNDWCVIRLGLPGLIRGVVVDTANFRGNYPEYCSIEAAVIEGHLSPEELADGDIEWIEILEKSPLKGHFKNEFEIDSSARFTHLRFNIFPDGGVARLRVHGEPSPDLDRWARVGEIDLIGIENGGRALSASDMFFSKPTNLLMPTRGVHMGDGWETTRRRGPGHDWAVLQLGAEGRVEHVEIDTNHFKGNYPDSVSVEGCNSDQLGADFDPDAQDWFEVYPQTKMQAHTQHHLDIEPTAPITHVRVNMFPDGGISRVRLRGRVTEKGWQKRKLEWLNTISPAAAERAFLRCCGSTAWAEKMASQRPFGSLEAIQKAGDAAFSKLGTEDYLEAFAAHPKIGDHKQASKASQKWAAQEQSAASSASQETLDRLRAANLAYQERHGFIFIICATGKSADEILAALEARLENDRNTEIAAAAEEQRKIMALRLNKLVERP
;
A
#
# COMPACT_ATOMS: atom_id res chain seq x y z
N MET A 1 -15.95 -8.47 16.81
CA MET A 1 -15.75 -8.04 15.42
C MET A 1 -15.43 -6.56 15.43
N THR A 2 -14.31 -6.18 14.83
CA THR A 2 -13.91 -4.77 14.66
C THR A 2 -14.93 -4.06 13.80
N LYS A 3 -15.45 -2.90 14.23
CA LYS A 3 -16.33 -2.11 13.38
C LYS A 3 -15.49 -1.44 12.31
N PHE A 4 -16.00 -1.28 11.09
CA PHE A 4 -15.20 -0.63 10.04
C PHE A 4 -14.83 0.82 10.43
N THR A 5 -15.64 1.49 11.26
CA THR A 5 -15.38 2.85 11.77
C THR A 5 -14.22 2.94 12.77
N ASP A 6 -13.68 1.80 13.20
CA ASP A 6 -12.46 1.76 14.01
C ASP A 6 -11.19 1.92 13.16
N TYR A 7 -11.27 1.67 11.85
CA TYR A 7 -10.18 1.95 10.92
C TYR A 7 -9.96 3.45 10.72
N ILE A 8 -8.75 3.83 10.31
CA ILE A 8 -8.42 5.21 9.98
C ILE A 8 -9.20 5.68 8.75
N ASP A 9 -9.57 6.95 8.74
CA ASP A 9 -10.15 7.60 7.55
C ASP A 9 -9.03 7.91 6.54
N LEU A 10 -9.00 7.14 5.46
CA LEU A 10 -8.02 7.21 4.37
C LEU A 10 -8.13 8.50 3.56
N ALA A 11 -9.27 9.19 3.61
CA ALA A 11 -9.51 10.41 2.83
C ALA A 11 -9.12 11.70 3.57
N LEU A 12 -8.72 11.63 4.85
CA LEU A 12 -8.42 12.82 5.66
C LEU A 12 -7.41 13.76 5.00
N GLU A 13 -7.75 15.05 5.01
CA GLU A 13 -6.87 16.11 4.49
C GLU A 13 -5.52 16.16 5.21
N THR A 14 -5.49 15.86 6.51
CA THR A 14 -4.28 15.85 7.34
C THR A 14 -3.32 14.70 6.99
N LEU A 15 -3.82 13.70 6.27
CA LEU A 15 -3.05 12.60 5.70
C LEU A 15 -2.72 12.83 4.22
N GLY A 16 -3.03 14.01 3.67
CA GLY A 16 -2.77 14.37 2.28
C GLY A 16 -3.93 14.12 1.31
N GLY A 17 -5.11 13.75 1.84
CA GLY A 17 -6.33 13.60 1.05
C GLY A 17 -6.75 14.92 0.41
N ALA A 18 -7.33 14.84 -0.78
CA ALA A 18 -7.72 16.03 -1.55
C ALA A 18 -8.92 15.74 -2.44
N VAL A 19 -9.86 16.68 -2.51
CA VAL A 19 -10.95 16.64 -3.49
C VAL A 19 -10.50 17.42 -4.73
N LEU A 20 -10.21 16.70 -5.82
CA LEU A 20 -9.45 17.22 -6.95
C LEU A 20 -10.32 17.99 -7.95
N VAL A 21 -11.55 17.51 -8.17
CA VAL A 21 -12.50 18.09 -9.12
C VAL A 21 -13.93 17.73 -8.69
N ALA A 22 -14.89 18.58 -9.01
CA ALA A 22 -16.31 18.31 -8.84
C ALA A 22 -17.12 18.85 -10.02
N SER A 23 -18.29 18.27 -10.28
CA SER A 23 -19.22 18.75 -11.30
C SER A 23 -19.80 20.13 -10.97
N ASP A 24 -19.99 20.40 -9.68
CA ASP A 24 -20.52 21.65 -9.15
C ASP A 24 -20.09 21.85 -7.69
N GLU A 25 -19.98 23.09 -7.23
CA GLU A 25 -19.69 23.43 -5.83
C GLU A 25 -20.24 24.83 -5.46
N PHE A 26 -21.38 25.19 -6.05
CA PHE A 26 -21.88 26.57 -6.03
C PHE A 26 -22.21 27.10 -4.63
N PHE A 27 -22.86 26.29 -3.78
CA PHE A 27 -23.30 26.73 -2.45
C PHE A 27 -22.25 26.49 -1.38
N ALA A 28 -21.54 25.36 -1.45
CA ALA A 28 -20.47 25.04 -0.51
C ALA A 28 -19.38 24.19 -1.17
N ILE A 29 -18.12 24.48 -0.83
CA ILE A 29 -16.93 23.94 -1.50
C ILE A 29 -16.72 22.45 -1.22
N LYS A 30 -16.23 21.72 -2.23
CA LYS A 30 -16.04 20.26 -2.17
C LYS A 30 -15.02 19.80 -1.13
N GLU A 31 -14.01 20.62 -0.82
CA GLU A 31 -12.94 20.30 0.12
C GLU A 31 -13.44 20.09 1.56
N ASN A 32 -14.62 20.61 1.91
CA ASN A 32 -15.21 20.40 3.23
C ASN A 32 -15.50 18.92 3.53
N LEU A 33 -15.71 18.07 2.51
CA LEU A 33 -16.05 16.65 2.66
C LEU A 33 -15.04 15.89 3.52
N ILE A 34 -13.75 16.17 3.36
CA ILE A 34 -12.65 15.38 3.92
C ILE A 34 -11.96 16.04 5.13
N ARG A 35 -12.55 17.12 5.64
CA ARG A 35 -12.03 17.82 6.82
C ARG A 35 -12.13 16.95 8.06
N GLY A 36 -11.10 17.00 8.90
CA GLY A 36 -11.06 16.25 10.16
C GLY A 36 -12.17 16.63 11.16
N PRO A 37 -12.37 17.92 11.49
CA PRO A 37 -13.39 18.34 12.45
C PRO A 37 -14.82 18.00 12.04
N GLU A 38 -15.67 17.75 13.04
CA GLU A 38 -17.12 17.60 12.86
C GLU A 38 -17.73 18.87 12.24
N PRO A 39 -18.77 18.73 11.39
CA PRO A 39 -19.37 19.85 10.68
C PRO A 39 -20.10 20.82 11.60
N ILE A 40 -19.84 22.11 11.44
CA ILE A 40 -20.40 23.18 12.26
C ILE A 40 -21.62 23.80 11.58
N PHE A 41 -22.66 24.12 12.37
CA PHE A 41 -23.80 24.91 11.91
C PHE A 41 -23.77 26.32 12.49
N ASP A 42 -23.80 27.32 11.62
CA ASP A 42 -23.98 28.72 12.01
C ASP A 42 -25.30 29.24 11.43
N PRO A 43 -26.35 29.49 12.25
CA PRO A 43 -27.64 29.95 11.76
C PRO A 43 -27.62 31.40 11.23
N THR A 44 -26.60 32.19 11.55
CA THR A 44 -26.50 33.61 11.17
C THR A 44 -25.64 33.85 9.93
N ARG A 45 -24.79 32.89 9.56
CA ARG A 45 -23.86 33.04 8.43
C ARG A 45 -24.50 32.78 7.07
N PHE A 46 -24.24 33.68 6.13
CA PHE A 46 -24.61 33.60 4.71
C PHE A 46 -23.39 33.96 3.84
N THR A 47 -23.38 33.49 2.60
CA THR A 47 -22.43 33.82 1.54
C THR A 47 -23.17 34.48 0.38
N ASP A 48 -22.44 34.99 -0.61
CA ASP A 48 -23.05 35.53 -1.83
C ASP A 48 -23.84 34.48 -2.64
N SER A 49 -23.54 33.19 -2.41
CA SER A 49 -24.26 32.07 -3.02
C SER A 49 -25.48 31.61 -2.22
N GLY A 50 -25.65 32.03 -0.96
CA GLY A 50 -26.80 31.63 -0.13
C GLY A 50 -26.46 31.33 1.33
N LYS A 51 -27.14 30.35 1.93
CA LYS A 51 -26.86 29.94 3.31
C LYS A 51 -25.48 29.28 3.37
N TRP A 52 -24.63 29.66 4.32
CA TRP A 52 -23.35 28.98 4.50
C TRP A 52 -23.56 27.60 5.14
N TYR A 53 -22.93 26.58 4.56
CA TYR A 53 -22.86 25.23 5.09
C TYR A 53 -21.41 24.76 5.23
N ASP A 54 -21.14 24.01 6.29
CA ASP A 54 -19.88 23.28 6.49
C ASP A 54 -19.98 21.90 5.83
N GLY A 55 -19.95 21.90 4.50
CA GLY A 55 -20.08 20.72 3.65
C GLY A 55 -19.82 21.04 2.19
N TRP A 56 -20.05 20.08 1.31
CA TRP A 56 -20.17 20.27 -0.13
C TRP A 56 -21.65 20.39 -0.48
N GLU A 57 -22.04 21.38 -1.29
CA GLU A 57 -23.43 21.55 -1.72
C GLU A 57 -23.49 22.11 -3.16
N THR A 58 -24.27 21.42 -4.00
CA THR A 58 -24.43 21.72 -5.43
C THR A 58 -25.73 22.44 -5.76
N ARG A 59 -25.79 23.05 -6.95
CA ARG A 59 -27.02 23.65 -7.48
C ARG A 59 -28.09 22.58 -7.69
N ARG A 60 -29.35 22.98 -7.44
CA ARG A 60 -30.52 22.15 -7.77
C ARG A 60 -30.54 21.76 -9.24
N LYS A 61 -30.59 20.47 -9.51
CA LYS A 61 -30.66 19.90 -10.85
C LYS A 61 -32.12 19.81 -11.29
N ARG A 62 -32.38 20.24 -12.53
CA ARG A 62 -33.74 20.30 -13.11
C ARG A 62 -33.94 19.27 -14.24
N GLY A 63 -32.92 18.46 -14.53
CA GLY A 63 -32.91 17.43 -15.56
C GLY A 63 -32.22 16.16 -15.07
N PRO A 64 -32.13 15.12 -15.92
CA PRO A 64 -31.51 13.86 -15.52
C PRO A 64 -30.02 14.00 -15.19
N GLY A 65 -29.49 13.02 -14.47
CA GLY A 65 -28.09 12.92 -14.07
C GLY A 65 -27.87 13.10 -12.57
N ASN A 66 -26.61 13.26 -12.22
CA ASN A 66 -26.14 13.36 -10.84
C ASN A 66 -25.01 14.40 -10.75
N ASP A 67 -24.67 14.79 -9.53
CA ASP A 67 -23.43 15.50 -9.25
C ASP A 67 -22.37 14.53 -8.71
N TRP A 68 -21.11 14.88 -8.91
CA TRP A 68 -19.99 14.02 -8.53
C TRP A 68 -18.76 14.84 -8.16
N CYS A 69 -17.87 14.21 -7.39
CA CYS A 69 -16.51 14.72 -7.18
C CYS A 69 -15.51 13.56 -7.18
N VAL A 70 -14.26 13.88 -7.54
CA VAL A 70 -13.13 12.93 -7.48
C VAL A 70 -12.24 13.28 -6.30
N ILE A 71 -11.95 12.28 -5.47
CA ILE A 71 -11.20 12.40 -4.23
C ILE A 71 -9.96 11.53 -4.35
N ARG A 72 -8.78 12.10 -4.16
CA ARG A 72 -7.55 11.35 -3.91
C ARG A 72 -7.47 11.02 -2.43
N LEU A 73 -7.32 9.74 -2.10
CA LEU A 73 -7.07 9.31 -0.73
C LEU A 73 -5.72 9.84 -0.25
N GLY A 74 -5.65 10.27 1.01
CA GLY A 74 -4.39 10.63 1.65
C GLY A 74 -3.51 9.40 1.86
N LEU A 75 -4.14 8.30 2.24
CA LEU A 75 -3.50 6.98 2.32
C LEU A 75 -4.15 6.02 1.32
N PRO A 76 -3.43 5.53 0.30
CA PRO A 76 -3.89 4.40 -0.49
C PRO A 76 -4.16 3.20 0.41
N GLY A 77 -5.20 2.42 0.12
CA GLY A 77 -5.61 1.36 1.04
C GLY A 77 -6.77 0.52 0.57
N LEU A 78 -7.13 -0.46 1.39
CA LEU A 78 -8.32 -1.29 1.25
C LEU A 78 -9.46 -0.60 2.01
N ILE A 79 -10.55 -0.33 1.32
CA ILE A 79 -11.71 0.36 1.91
C ILE A 79 -12.60 -0.68 2.57
N ARG A 80 -12.93 -0.48 3.85
CA ARG A 80 -13.78 -1.38 4.65
C ARG A 80 -15.18 -0.82 4.85
N GLY A 81 -15.32 0.49 4.79
CA GLY A 81 -16.62 1.14 4.88
C GLY A 81 -16.51 2.65 4.69
N VAL A 82 -17.65 3.27 4.48
CA VAL A 82 -17.76 4.73 4.33
C VAL A 82 -18.86 5.27 5.23
N VAL A 83 -18.67 6.52 5.67
CA VAL A 83 -19.72 7.30 6.35
C VAL A 83 -20.03 8.52 5.50
N VAL A 84 -21.26 8.59 5.00
CA VAL A 84 -21.80 9.77 4.32
C VAL A 84 -22.59 10.57 5.34
N ASP A 85 -21.96 11.60 5.88
CA ASP A 85 -22.55 12.47 6.90
C ASP A 85 -23.30 13.62 6.25
N THR A 86 -24.62 13.63 6.42
CA THR A 86 -25.52 14.70 5.95
C THR A 86 -25.88 15.67 7.07
N ALA A 87 -25.05 15.80 8.11
CA ALA A 87 -25.23 16.74 9.20
C ALA A 87 -25.58 18.14 8.68
N ASN A 88 -26.50 18.79 9.38
CA ASN A 88 -27.09 20.09 9.03
C ASN A 88 -27.85 20.19 7.68
N PHE A 89 -27.72 19.23 6.76
CA PHE A 89 -28.54 19.11 5.55
C PHE A 89 -29.82 18.33 5.86
N ARG A 90 -30.86 19.04 6.30
CA ARG A 90 -32.13 18.43 6.76
C ARG A 90 -33.14 18.14 5.66
N GLY A 91 -33.17 18.99 4.63
CA GLY A 91 -34.10 18.88 3.51
C GLY A 91 -33.45 19.07 2.13
N ASN A 92 -32.19 19.51 2.10
CA ASN A 92 -31.37 19.71 0.92
C ASN A 92 -30.21 18.71 0.85
N TYR A 93 -30.35 17.54 1.48
CA TYR A 93 -29.44 16.41 1.31
C TYR A 93 -29.82 15.64 0.03
N PRO A 94 -28.87 14.95 -0.63
CA PRO A 94 -29.18 14.10 -1.78
C PRO A 94 -29.96 12.86 -1.34
N GLU A 95 -30.88 12.38 -2.18
CA GLU A 95 -31.70 11.20 -1.86
C GLU A 95 -30.88 9.91 -1.87
N TYR A 96 -29.86 9.83 -2.74
CA TYR A 96 -28.98 8.68 -2.87
C TYR A 96 -27.52 9.11 -3.08
N CYS A 97 -26.60 8.19 -2.82
CA CYS A 97 -25.21 8.27 -3.29
C CYS A 97 -24.73 6.94 -3.88
N SER A 98 -23.64 7.00 -4.64
CA SER A 98 -22.83 5.82 -5.00
C SER A 98 -21.36 6.18 -4.94
N ILE A 99 -20.49 5.17 -4.85
CA ILE A 99 -19.03 5.37 -4.86
C ILE A 99 -18.39 4.39 -5.82
N GLU A 100 -17.54 4.93 -6.67
CA GLU A 100 -16.60 4.16 -7.47
C GLU A 100 -15.18 4.44 -6.99
N ALA A 101 -14.27 3.52 -7.25
CA ALA A 101 -12.88 3.62 -6.84
C ALA A 101 -11.91 3.22 -7.96
N ALA A 102 -10.71 3.79 -7.95
CA ALA A 102 -9.69 3.54 -8.96
C ALA A 102 -8.27 3.55 -8.38
N VAL A 103 -7.37 2.90 -9.11
CA VAL A 103 -5.92 3.05 -8.95
C VAL A 103 -5.42 3.95 -10.08
N ILE A 104 -5.07 5.18 -9.74
CA ILE A 104 -4.54 6.16 -10.70
C ILE A 104 -3.07 6.37 -10.38
N GLU A 105 -2.21 6.05 -11.36
CA GLU A 105 -0.78 6.29 -11.27
C GLU A 105 -0.45 7.72 -11.73
N GLY A 106 0.48 8.38 -11.03
CA GLY A 106 0.91 9.74 -11.38
C GLY A 106 -0.07 10.84 -10.95
N HIS A 107 -0.06 11.94 -11.70
CA HIS A 107 -0.82 13.15 -11.40
C HIS A 107 -1.60 13.58 -12.64
N LEU A 108 -2.85 13.15 -12.74
CA LEU A 108 -3.77 13.58 -13.80
C LEU A 108 -4.30 15.00 -13.52
N SER A 109 -4.57 15.74 -14.59
CA SER A 109 -5.23 17.05 -14.50
C SER A 109 -6.71 16.93 -14.12
N PRO A 110 -7.36 18.00 -13.62
CA PRO A 110 -8.80 17.99 -13.36
C PRO A 110 -9.65 17.57 -14.58
N GLU A 111 -9.24 17.97 -15.79
CA GLU A 111 -9.91 17.61 -17.04
C GLU A 111 -9.76 16.12 -17.35
N GLU A 112 -8.55 15.56 -17.18
CA GLU A 112 -8.30 14.13 -17.34
C GLU A 112 -9.05 13.29 -16.29
N LEU A 113 -9.24 13.81 -15.07
CA LEU A 113 -10.01 13.14 -14.03
C LEU A 113 -11.52 13.19 -14.29
N ALA A 114 -12.00 14.23 -14.98
CA ALA A 114 -13.40 14.42 -15.32
C ALA A 114 -13.82 13.55 -16.52
N ASP A 115 -13.03 13.62 -17.60
CA ASP A 115 -13.41 13.10 -18.92
C ASP A 115 -12.43 12.06 -19.49
N GLY A 116 -11.37 11.72 -18.75
CA GLY A 116 -10.38 10.73 -19.18
C GLY A 116 -10.88 9.28 -19.09
N ASP A 117 -10.15 8.40 -19.78
CA ASP A 117 -10.41 6.96 -19.78
C ASP A 117 -9.83 6.31 -18.51
N ILE A 118 -10.59 6.41 -17.42
CA ILE A 118 -10.24 5.83 -16.11
C ILE A 118 -11.16 4.64 -15.84
N GLU A 119 -10.54 3.50 -15.51
CA GLU A 119 -11.24 2.30 -15.08
C GLU A 119 -11.75 2.48 -13.63
N TRP A 120 -12.99 2.96 -13.52
CA TRP A 120 -13.71 3.10 -12.25
C TRP A 120 -14.43 1.79 -11.90
N ILE A 121 -14.23 1.32 -10.66
CA ILE A 121 -14.89 0.13 -10.13
C ILE A 121 -15.95 0.57 -9.12
N GLU A 122 -17.21 0.22 -9.31
CA GLU A 122 -18.27 0.49 -8.33
C GLU A 122 -17.99 -0.32 -7.05
N ILE A 123 -17.83 0.38 -5.93
CA ILE A 123 -17.61 -0.22 -4.60
C ILE A 123 -18.80 0.01 -3.66
N LEU A 124 -19.65 0.98 -3.96
CA LEU A 124 -20.94 1.20 -3.31
C LEU A 124 -21.97 1.48 -4.39
N GLU A 125 -22.92 0.54 -4.55
CA GLU A 125 -24.07 0.73 -5.41
C GLU A 125 -24.93 1.92 -4.96
N LYS A 126 -25.77 2.42 -5.86
CA LYS A 126 -26.68 3.53 -5.56
C LYS A 126 -27.56 3.24 -4.34
N SER A 127 -27.24 3.90 -3.23
CA SER A 127 -27.79 3.63 -1.90
C SER A 127 -28.51 4.85 -1.32
N PRO A 128 -29.64 4.67 -0.61
CA PRO A 128 -30.43 5.77 -0.08
C PRO A 128 -29.74 6.46 1.10
N LEU A 129 -29.94 7.77 1.22
CA LEU A 129 -29.44 8.58 2.33
C LEU A 129 -30.58 9.09 3.20
N LYS A 130 -30.27 9.30 4.48
CA LYS A 130 -31.10 10.06 5.42
C LYS A 130 -30.48 11.41 5.65
N GLY A 131 -31.30 12.45 5.76
CA GLY A 131 -30.87 13.82 6.08
C GLY A 131 -30.53 13.97 7.56
N HIS A 132 -29.55 14.82 7.86
CA HIS A 132 -29.04 15.03 9.22
C HIS A 132 -28.66 13.72 9.92
N PHE A 133 -27.92 12.86 9.21
CA PHE A 133 -27.63 11.50 9.65
C PHE A 133 -26.22 11.07 9.22
N LYS A 134 -25.57 10.22 10.03
CA LYS A 134 -24.34 9.52 9.67
C LYS A 134 -24.71 8.22 8.97
N ASN A 135 -24.74 8.24 7.63
CA ASN A 135 -25.12 7.08 6.83
C ASN A 135 -23.91 6.16 6.67
N GLU A 136 -23.95 5.01 7.34
CA GLU A 136 -22.87 4.03 7.39
C GLU A 136 -23.08 2.93 6.34
N PHE A 137 -22.07 2.69 5.50
CA PHE A 137 -22.10 1.64 4.47
C PHE A 137 -20.83 0.80 4.56
N GLU A 138 -20.98 -0.51 4.74
CA GLU A 138 -19.87 -1.45 4.63
C GLU A 138 -19.49 -1.67 3.17
N ILE A 139 -18.20 -1.85 2.92
CA ILE A 139 -17.65 -2.08 1.58
C ILE A 139 -16.96 -3.44 1.56
N ASP A 140 -17.47 -4.35 0.74
CA ASP A 140 -16.87 -5.66 0.52
C ASP A 140 -15.89 -5.58 -0.66
N SER A 141 -14.67 -5.13 -0.37
CA SER A 141 -13.58 -5.15 -1.34
C SER A 141 -12.26 -5.55 -0.69
N SER A 142 -11.50 -6.37 -1.42
CA SER A 142 -10.10 -6.73 -1.10
C SER A 142 -9.11 -5.94 -1.96
N ALA A 143 -9.59 -5.10 -2.87
CA ALA A 143 -8.74 -4.32 -3.76
C ALA A 143 -8.18 -3.07 -3.06
N ARG A 144 -6.96 -2.72 -3.44
CA ARG A 144 -6.29 -1.49 -3.05
C ARG A 144 -6.71 -0.36 -3.99
N PHE A 145 -7.09 0.79 -3.42
CA PHE A 145 -7.48 1.98 -4.16
C PHE A 145 -6.65 3.21 -3.79
N THR A 146 -6.68 4.22 -4.66
CA THR A 146 -5.99 5.50 -4.48
C THR A 146 -6.93 6.70 -4.63
N HIS A 147 -8.02 6.53 -5.38
CA HIS A 147 -8.98 7.58 -5.70
C HIS A 147 -10.40 7.04 -5.61
N LEU A 148 -11.34 7.94 -5.34
CA LEU A 148 -12.78 7.71 -5.34
C LEU A 148 -13.47 8.68 -6.29
N ARG A 149 -14.56 8.24 -6.91
CA ARG A 149 -15.58 9.09 -7.51
C ARG A 149 -16.83 8.96 -6.64
N PHE A 150 -17.16 10.04 -5.92
CA PHE A 150 -18.33 10.10 -5.07
C PHE A 150 -19.47 10.77 -5.83
N ASN A 151 -20.58 10.05 -6.00
CA ASN A 151 -21.74 10.50 -6.75
C ASN A 151 -22.91 10.78 -5.79
N ILE A 152 -23.62 11.90 -5.98
CA ILE A 152 -24.84 12.25 -5.26
C ILE A 152 -26.01 12.44 -6.23
N PHE A 153 -27.19 11.94 -5.88
CA PHE A 153 -28.33 11.90 -6.79
C PHE A 153 -29.56 12.63 -6.24
N PRO A 154 -30.22 13.49 -7.05
CA PRO A 154 -29.67 14.11 -8.28
C PRO A 154 -28.63 15.20 -7.97
N ASP A 155 -28.75 15.84 -6.81
CA ASP A 155 -27.97 16.97 -6.31
C ASP A 155 -28.21 17.11 -4.79
N GLY A 156 -27.52 18.03 -4.13
CA GLY A 156 -27.76 18.36 -2.73
C GLY A 156 -26.46 18.59 -1.95
N GLY A 157 -26.56 18.49 -0.62
CA GLY A 157 -25.46 18.74 0.29
C GLY A 157 -25.06 17.56 1.18
N VAL A 158 -23.75 17.37 1.32
CA VAL A 158 -23.11 16.38 2.19
C VAL A 158 -22.05 17.08 3.04
N ALA A 159 -22.10 16.88 4.35
CA ALA A 159 -21.23 17.58 5.29
C ALA A 159 -19.82 16.98 5.32
N ARG A 160 -19.74 15.65 5.46
CA ARG A 160 -18.48 14.89 5.46
C ARG A 160 -18.62 13.57 4.72
N LEU A 161 -17.52 13.13 4.14
CA LEU A 161 -17.31 11.77 3.68
C LEU A 161 -16.14 11.19 4.48
N ARG A 162 -16.37 10.10 5.21
CA ARG A 162 -15.30 9.32 5.87
C ARG A 162 -15.08 8.04 5.09
N VAL A 163 -13.83 7.72 4.80
CA VAL A 163 -13.44 6.52 4.04
C VAL A 163 -12.58 5.65 4.93
N HIS A 164 -13.21 4.76 5.69
CA HIS A 164 -12.51 3.94 6.67
C HIS A 164 -11.88 2.72 6.01
N GLY A 165 -10.59 2.50 6.28
CA GLY A 165 -9.89 1.37 5.69
C GLY A 165 -8.49 1.10 6.21
N GLU A 166 -7.87 0.08 5.65
CA GLU A 166 -6.53 -0.36 5.99
C GLU A 166 -5.51 0.29 5.04
N PRO A 167 -4.56 1.10 5.55
CA PRO A 167 -3.50 1.66 4.72
C PRO A 167 -2.67 0.55 4.05
N SER A 168 -2.42 0.72 2.75
CA SER A 168 -1.58 -0.13 1.92
C SER A 168 -0.55 0.76 1.19
N PRO A 169 0.65 0.96 1.79
CA PRO A 169 1.61 1.96 1.34
C PRO A 169 2.13 1.72 -0.07
N ASP A 170 2.65 2.79 -0.68
CA ASP A 170 3.52 2.66 -1.86
C ASP A 170 4.90 2.13 -1.41
N LEU A 171 5.18 0.87 -1.74
CA LEU A 171 6.43 0.19 -1.36
C LEU A 171 7.65 0.72 -2.14
N ASP A 172 7.47 1.41 -3.26
CA ASP A 172 8.58 2.02 -3.98
C ASP A 172 9.13 3.23 -3.21
N ARG A 173 8.29 3.91 -2.41
CA ARG A 173 8.74 4.95 -1.47
C ARG A 173 9.72 4.37 -0.44
N TRP A 174 9.43 3.20 0.12
CA TRP A 174 10.30 2.56 1.11
C TRP A 174 11.69 2.26 0.53
N ALA A 175 11.74 1.77 -0.71
CA ALA A 175 13.00 1.45 -1.37
C ALA A 175 13.87 2.69 -1.61
N ARG A 176 13.25 3.85 -1.89
CA ARG A 176 13.96 5.13 -2.12
C ARG A 176 14.54 5.73 -0.84
N VAL A 177 13.82 5.65 0.28
CA VAL A 177 14.21 6.31 1.55
C VAL A 177 15.11 5.40 2.40
N GLY A 178 14.90 4.09 2.36
CA GLY A 178 15.67 3.10 3.12
C GLY A 178 15.24 2.97 4.57
N GLU A 179 15.33 4.05 5.35
CA GLU A 179 14.80 4.13 6.72
C GLU A 179 13.36 4.68 6.69
N ILE A 180 12.44 4.06 7.43
CA ILE A 180 11.04 4.49 7.54
C ILE A 180 10.60 4.49 9.00
N ASP A 181 9.56 5.24 9.34
CA ASP A 181 8.84 5.04 10.60
C ASP A 181 8.02 3.75 10.51
N LEU A 182 8.52 2.71 11.18
CA LEU A 182 7.97 1.36 11.11
C LEU A 182 6.57 1.27 11.72
N ILE A 183 6.14 2.20 12.58
CA ILE A 183 4.77 2.25 13.10
C ILE A 183 3.91 3.33 12.44
N GLY A 184 4.49 4.17 11.57
CA GLY A 184 3.75 5.24 10.92
C GLY A 184 2.49 4.72 10.23
N ILE A 185 1.35 5.39 10.44
CA ILE A 185 0.07 4.98 9.85
C ILE A 185 0.17 4.95 8.32
N GLU A 186 0.96 5.85 7.72
CA GLU A 186 1.21 5.90 6.29
C GLU A 186 2.07 4.74 5.78
N ASN A 187 2.73 4.01 6.67
CA ASN A 187 3.49 2.79 6.39
C ASN A 187 2.70 1.53 6.81
N GLY A 188 1.42 1.68 7.18
CA GLY A 188 0.53 0.57 7.53
C GLY A 188 0.64 0.09 8.97
N GLY A 189 1.25 0.88 9.87
CA GLY A 189 1.22 0.62 11.30
C GLY A 189 -0.21 0.73 11.88
N ARG A 190 -0.47 0.08 13.01
CA ARG A 190 -1.82 -0.01 13.60
C ARG A 190 -1.77 0.06 15.11
N ALA A 191 -2.74 0.72 15.73
CA ALA A 191 -2.97 0.59 17.16
C ALA A 191 -3.92 -0.58 17.38
N LEU A 192 -3.53 -1.56 18.20
CA LEU A 192 -4.32 -2.77 18.43
C LEU A 192 -5.15 -2.66 19.71
N SER A 193 -4.50 -2.26 20.79
CA SER A 193 -5.13 -2.17 22.11
C SER A 193 -4.41 -1.14 22.98
N ALA A 194 -5.11 -0.65 24.00
CA ALA A 194 -4.56 0.24 25.01
C ALA A 194 -5.26 -0.01 26.35
N SER A 195 -4.59 0.33 27.45
CA SER A 195 -5.16 0.21 28.80
C SER A 195 -6.32 1.18 29.06
N ASP A 196 -6.33 2.33 28.39
CA ASP A 196 -7.34 3.39 28.52
C ASP A 196 -7.48 4.13 27.18
N MET A 197 -8.73 4.39 26.79
CA MET A 197 -9.10 5.12 25.56
C MET A 197 -10.17 6.19 25.84
N PHE A 198 -10.24 6.71 27.08
CA PHE A 198 -11.34 7.56 27.53
C PHE A 198 -11.36 8.91 26.81
N PHE A 199 -10.21 9.58 26.70
CA PHE A 199 -10.12 10.92 26.11
C PHE A 199 -9.80 10.91 24.62
N SER A 200 -8.97 9.98 24.16
CA SER A 200 -8.52 9.92 22.77
C SER A 200 -8.03 8.52 22.38
N LYS A 201 -7.87 8.28 21.08
CA LYS A 201 -7.49 6.97 20.53
C LYS A 201 -5.96 6.82 20.40
N PRO A 202 -5.38 5.65 20.68
CA PRO A 202 -3.94 5.39 20.51
C PRO A 202 -3.48 5.48 19.05
N THR A 203 -4.40 5.41 18.08
CA THR A 203 -4.09 5.64 16.65
C THR A 203 -3.43 7.00 16.40
N ASN A 204 -3.73 8.01 17.23
CA ASN A 204 -3.13 9.35 17.14
C ASN A 204 -1.60 9.32 17.28
N LEU A 205 -1.05 8.35 18.02
CA LEU A 205 0.39 8.19 18.18
C LEU A 205 1.12 7.96 16.85
N LEU A 206 0.43 7.34 15.89
CA LEU A 206 0.95 6.84 14.61
C LEU A 206 0.86 7.89 13.48
N MET A 207 0.18 9.02 13.71
CA MET A 207 -0.08 10.03 12.69
C MET A 207 1.23 10.71 12.26
N PRO A 208 1.46 11.02 10.96
CA PRO A 208 2.77 11.44 10.45
C PRO A 208 3.22 12.83 10.91
N THR A 209 2.27 13.76 11.05
CA THR A 209 2.54 15.14 11.50
C THR A 209 2.61 15.21 13.02
N ARG A 210 3.19 16.27 13.58
CA ARG A 210 3.10 16.55 15.02
C ARG A 210 1.66 16.93 15.38
N GLY A 211 1.25 16.62 16.61
CA GLY A 211 -0.08 16.99 17.09
C GLY A 211 -0.30 18.50 17.03
N VAL A 212 -1.49 18.96 16.66
CA VAL A 212 -1.83 20.40 16.62
C VAL A 212 -2.42 20.93 17.93
N HIS A 213 -2.92 20.03 18.77
CA HIS A 213 -3.43 20.28 20.12
C HIS A 213 -3.45 18.98 20.95
N MET A 214 -3.82 19.03 22.23
CA MET A 214 -3.83 17.84 23.10
C MET A 214 -4.79 16.74 22.62
N GLY A 215 -5.96 17.09 22.08
CA GLY A 215 -6.92 16.11 21.55
C GLY A 215 -6.46 15.37 20.28
N ASP A 216 -5.32 15.78 19.73
CA ASP A 216 -4.66 15.12 18.60
C ASP A 216 -3.54 14.18 19.12
N GLY A 217 -3.39 13.98 20.44
CA GLY A 217 -2.53 12.95 21.01
C GLY A 217 -3.32 11.75 21.52
N TRP A 218 -2.67 10.86 22.26
CA TRP A 218 -3.31 9.87 23.12
C TRP A 218 -3.16 10.29 24.58
N GLU A 219 -4.27 10.33 25.32
CA GLU A 219 -4.37 10.76 26.72
C GLU A 219 -5.23 9.76 27.50
N THR A 220 -4.75 9.40 28.69
CA THR A 220 -5.43 8.46 29.60
C THR A 220 -6.00 9.16 30.83
N THR A 221 -6.86 8.45 31.57
CA THR A 221 -7.37 8.94 32.85
C THR A 221 -6.28 8.94 33.93
N ARG A 222 -6.37 9.88 34.88
CA ARG A 222 -5.43 9.94 36.01
C ARG A 222 -5.52 8.68 36.87
N ARG A 223 -4.40 7.98 37.02
CA ARG A 223 -4.27 6.77 37.83
C ARG A 223 -3.85 7.14 39.26
N ARG A 224 -4.51 6.52 40.24
CA ARG A 224 -4.22 6.71 41.68
C ARG A 224 -3.69 5.45 42.38
N GLY A 225 -3.80 4.30 41.71
CA GLY A 225 -3.35 2.99 42.20
C GLY A 225 -2.04 2.54 41.55
N PRO A 226 -1.54 1.34 41.88
CA PRO A 226 -0.35 0.79 41.26
C PRO A 226 -0.56 0.52 39.75
N GLY A 227 0.56 0.37 39.03
CA GLY A 227 0.56 0.07 37.59
C GLY A 227 0.87 1.30 36.74
N HIS A 228 0.62 1.15 35.44
CA HIS A 228 0.91 2.15 34.41
C HIS A 228 -0.08 1.98 33.25
N ASP A 229 -0.16 2.98 32.38
CA ASP A 229 -0.93 2.88 31.13
C ASP A 229 -0.05 2.43 29.97
N TRP A 230 -0.64 1.74 29.00
CA TRP A 230 0.10 1.19 27.87
C TRP A 230 -0.71 1.21 26.57
N ALA A 231 -0.01 1.27 25.45
CA ALA A 231 -0.57 1.08 24.11
C ALA A 231 0.26 0.07 23.33
N VAL A 232 -0.42 -0.90 22.69
CA VAL A 232 0.19 -1.90 21.82
C VAL A 232 -0.02 -1.47 20.37
N LEU A 233 1.11 -1.32 19.66
CA LEU A 233 1.16 -0.87 18.29
C LEU A 233 1.81 -1.94 17.42
N GLN A 234 1.15 -2.30 16.33
CA GLN A 234 1.70 -3.16 15.29
C GLN A 234 2.48 -2.32 14.28
N LEU A 235 3.68 -2.78 13.93
CA LEU A 235 4.47 -2.20 12.87
C LEU A 235 3.82 -2.45 11.51
N GLY A 236 4.03 -1.49 10.61
CA GLY A 236 3.78 -1.61 9.19
C GLY A 236 4.52 -2.80 8.60
N ALA A 237 5.75 -3.12 8.96
CA ALA A 237 6.37 -4.38 8.54
C ALA A 237 7.33 -4.86 9.61
N GLU A 238 7.67 -6.15 9.58
CA GLU A 238 8.77 -6.64 10.41
C GLU A 238 10.04 -5.82 10.12
N GLY A 239 10.64 -5.28 11.17
CA GLY A 239 11.75 -4.35 11.03
C GLY A 239 12.67 -4.35 12.23
N ARG A 240 13.82 -3.72 12.04
CA ARG A 240 14.77 -3.40 13.11
C ARG A 240 14.64 -1.91 13.39
N VAL A 241 14.31 -1.56 14.63
CA VAL A 241 14.22 -0.16 15.05
C VAL A 241 15.64 0.33 15.33
N GLU A 242 15.97 1.51 14.80
CA GLU A 242 17.27 2.16 14.95
C GLU A 242 17.12 3.47 15.75
N HIS A 243 15.94 4.10 15.74
CA HIS A 243 15.67 5.34 16.46
C HIS A 243 14.26 5.34 17.06
N VAL A 244 14.15 5.75 18.34
CA VAL A 244 12.86 5.94 19.01
C VAL A 244 12.62 7.43 19.27
N GLU A 245 11.43 7.92 18.95
CA GLU A 245 10.98 9.27 19.28
C GLU A 245 9.72 9.21 20.13
N ILE A 246 9.70 9.92 21.26
CA ILE A 246 8.52 10.16 22.08
C ILE A 246 8.25 11.66 22.13
N ASP A 247 7.17 12.09 21.49
CA ASP A 247 6.76 13.50 21.48
C ASP A 247 5.62 13.73 22.47
N THR A 248 5.84 14.58 23.46
CA THR A 248 4.83 15.02 24.44
C THR A 248 4.22 16.37 24.06
N ASN A 249 4.25 16.72 22.77
CA ASN A 249 3.69 17.97 22.26
C ASN A 249 2.29 18.26 22.83
N HIS A 250 2.03 19.51 23.15
CA HIS A 250 0.84 20.02 23.85
C HIS A 250 0.53 19.47 25.27
N PHE A 251 1.13 18.37 25.72
CA PHE A 251 0.97 17.86 27.09
C PHE A 251 1.91 18.60 28.05
N LYS A 252 1.38 19.66 28.68
CA LYS A 252 2.17 20.57 29.52
C LYS A 252 2.09 20.25 31.01
N GLY A 253 0.93 19.82 31.47
CA GLY A 253 0.67 19.51 32.89
C GLY A 253 0.22 18.07 33.14
N ASN A 254 0.10 17.28 32.08
CA ASN A 254 -0.42 15.92 32.06
C ASN A 254 0.37 15.02 31.10
N TYR A 255 1.64 15.34 30.84
CA TYR A 255 2.57 14.40 30.21
C TYR A 255 2.92 13.28 31.21
N PRO A 256 3.28 12.08 30.74
CA PRO A 256 3.70 11.02 31.65
C PRO A 256 5.01 11.38 32.36
N ASP A 257 5.16 10.99 33.61
CA ASP A 257 6.39 11.24 34.37
C ASP A 257 7.59 10.48 33.75
N SER A 258 7.35 9.26 33.27
CA SER A 258 8.32 8.49 32.50
C SER A 258 7.67 7.56 31.49
N VAL A 259 8.45 7.15 30.47
CA VAL A 259 8.02 6.24 29.40
C VAL A 259 9.05 5.12 29.22
N SER A 260 8.59 3.91 28.94
CA SER A 260 9.42 2.81 28.42
C SER A 260 8.83 2.25 27.13
N VAL A 261 9.66 1.56 26.35
CA VAL A 261 9.23 0.90 25.10
C VAL A 261 9.71 -0.55 25.12
N GLU A 262 8.79 -1.46 24.81
CA GLU A 262 9.06 -2.89 24.67
C GLU A 262 8.74 -3.33 23.25
N GLY A 263 9.40 -4.38 22.78
CA GLY A 263 9.20 -4.97 21.45
C GLY A 263 8.95 -6.47 21.54
N CYS A 264 8.26 -7.02 20.55
CA CYS A 264 8.16 -8.46 20.35
C CYS A 264 8.08 -8.81 18.86
N ASN A 265 8.39 -10.05 18.52
CA ASN A 265 8.19 -10.60 17.18
C ASN A 265 7.16 -11.72 17.25
N SER A 266 6.06 -11.52 16.56
CA SER A 266 4.92 -12.43 16.51
C SER A 266 4.41 -12.60 15.09
N ASP A 267 3.98 -13.81 14.76
CA ASP A 267 3.23 -14.11 13.54
C ASP A 267 1.73 -13.82 13.69
N GLN A 268 1.23 -13.62 14.93
CA GLN A 268 -0.13 -13.12 15.17
C GLN A 268 -0.21 -11.64 14.79
N LEU A 269 -1.27 -11.23 14.08
CA LEU A 269 -1.45 -9.87 13.60
C LEU A 269 -2.88 -9.39 13.85
N GLY A 270 -3.05 -8.07 13.87
CA GLY A 270 -4.37 -7.46 13.90
C GLY A 270 -5.19 -7.89 15.11
N ALA A 271 -6.43 -8.32 14.87
CA ALA A 271 -7.36 -8.68 15.94
C ALA A 271 -7.02 -10.00 16.66
N ASP A 272 -6.17 -10.84 16.07
CA ASP A 272 -5.78 -12.14 16.65
C ASP A 272 -4.57 -12.02 17.59
N PHE A 273 -3.98 -10.82 17.70
CA PHE A 273 -2.82 -10.58 18.56
C PHE A 273 -3.23 -10.49 20.03
N ASP A 274 -2.71 -11.42 20.84
CA ASP A 274 -2.87 -11.39 22.29
C ASP A 274 -1.60 -10.84 22.95
N PRO A 275 -1.62 -9.59 23.50
CA PRO A 275 -0.43 -8.97 24.08
C PRO A 275 0.08 -9.69 25.33
N ASP A 276 -0.77 -10.41 26.08
CA ASP A 276 -0.39 -11.09 27.32
C ASP A 276 0.30 -12.43 27.05
N ALA A 277 0.13 -12.97 25.84
CA ALA A 277 0.75 -14.21 25.40
C ALA A 277 2.13 -14.03 24.73
N GLN A 278 2.62 -12.79 24.59
CA GLN A 278 3.89 -12.52 23.90
C GLN A 278 5.06 -12.36 24.86
N ASP A 279 6.24 -12.78 24.38
CA ASP A 279 7.52 -12.52 25.03
C ASP A 279 8.02 -11.11 24.66
N TRP A 280 7.71 -10.14 25.52
CA TRP A 280 8.16 -8.75 25.39
C TRP A 280 9.59 -8.59 25.89
N PHE A 281 10.41 -7.86 25.14
CA PHE A 281 11.75 -7.45 25.56
C PHE A 281 11.90 -5.93 25.54
N GLU A 282 12.79 -5.41 26.39
CA GLU A 282 13.06 -3.97 26.47
C GLU A 282 13.71 -3.46 25.17
N VAL A 283 13.05 -2.49 24.53
CA VAL A 283 13.61 -1.71 23.41
C VAL A 283 14.19 -0.41 23.94
N TYR A 284 13.52 0.22 24.92
CA TYR A 284 14.02 1.40 25.60
C TYR A 284 13.60 1.41 27.08
N PRO A 285 14.54 1.63 28.02
CA PRO A 285 14.25 1.59 29.45
C PRO A 285 13.36 2.75 29.90
N GLN A 286 12.73 2.58 31.06
CA GLN A 286 11.90 3.62 31.67
C GLN A 286 12.70 4.90 31.93
N THR A 287 12.33 5.98 31.24
CA THR A 287 13.08 7.24 31.22
C THR A 287 12.16 8.44 31.47
N LYS A 288 12.65 9.43 32.24
CA LYS A 288 11.90 10.66 32.56
C LYS A 288 11.61 11.49 31.33
N MET A 289 10.36 11.92 31.20
CA MET A 289 9.93 12.82 30.12
C MET A 289 9.86 14.28 30.61
N GLN A 290 9.87 15.20 29.65
CA GLN A 290 9.66 16.62 29.85
C GLN A 290 8.36 17.04 29.17
N ALA A 291 7.67 18.02 29.75
CA ALA A 291 6.49 18.64 29.16
C ALA A 291 6.78 19.18 27.74
N HIS A 292 5.85 19.00 26.80
CA HIS A 292 5.87 19.69 25.52
C HIS A 292 7.20 19.53 24.73
N THR A 293 7.78 18.32 24.77
CA THR A 293 9.13 18.07 24.28
C THR A 293 9.18 16.84 23.37
N GLN A 294 9.98 16.93 22.29
CA GLN A 294 10.37 15.79 21.47
C GLN A 294 11.60 15.13 22.09
N HIS A 295 11.45 13.88 22.51
CA HIS A 295 12.53 13.09 23.07
C HIS A 295 13.04 12.17 21.98
N HIS A 296 14.29 12.39 21.57
CA HIS A 296 15.02 11.53 20.65
C HIS A 296 15.86 10.57 21.49
N LEU A 297 15.52 9.28 21.42
CA LEU A 297 16.02 8.25 22.32
C LEU A 297 16.95 7.33 21.55
N ASP A 298 18.24 7.38 21.89
CA ASP A 298 19.27 6.57 21.25
C ASP A 298 19.14 5.11 21.70
N ILE A 299 19.16 4.19 20.72
CA ILE A 299 19.16 2.74 20.94
C ILE A 299 20.16 2.05 20.03
N GLU A 300 20.63 0.88 20.45
CA GLU A 300 21.23 -0.06 19.51
C GLU A 300 20.14 -0.66 18.62
N PRO A 301 20.43 -0.96 17.33
CA PRO A 301 19.46 -1.58 16.45
C PRO A 301 18.85 -2.85 17.04
N THR A 302 17.52 -2.92 17.06
CA THR A 302 16.83 -4.04 17.70
C THR A 302 17.02 -5.36 16.94
N ALA A 303 16.72 -6.48 17.61
CA ALA A 303 16.28 -7.68 16.91
C ALA A 303 15.03 -7.37 16.05
N PRO A 304 14.71 -8.16 15.01
CA PRO A 304 13.49 -7.94 14.23
C PRO A 304 12.26 -8.02 15.12
N ILE A 305 11.37 -7.03 15.03
CA ILE A 305 10.11 -6.96 15.76
C ILE A 305 8.93 -6.72 14.81
N THR A 306 7.74 -7.09 15.25
CA THR A 306 6.47 -6.82 14.55
C THR A 306 5.52 -5.95 15.37
N HIS A 307 5.73 -5.86 16.68
CA HIS A 307 4.91 -5.05 17.58
C HIS A 307 5.78 -4.32 18.60
N VAL A 308 5.25 -3.20 19.11
CA VAL A 308 5.75 -2.52 20.30
C VAL A 308 4.66 -2.32 21.34
N ARG A 309 5.07 -2.23 22.60
CA ARG A 309 4.25 -1.74 23.69
C ARG A 309 4.91 -0.49 24.27
N VAL A 310 4.17 0.61 24.26
CA VAL A 310 4.61 1.90 24.81
C VAL A 310 3.95 2.06 26.17
N ASN A 311 4.75 2.18 27.22
CA ASN A 311 4.29 2.25 28.60
C ASN A 311 4.45 3.67 29.14
N MET A 312 3.40 4.23 29.74
CA MET A 312 3.33 5.54 30.38
C MET A 312 3.17 5.40 31.88
N PHE A 313 4.13 5.91 32.65
CA PHE A 313 4.14 5.78 34.10
C PHE A 313 3.80 7.11 34.79
N PRO A 314 2.84 7.13 35.73
CA PRO A 314 1.77 6.14 35.95
C PRO A 314 0.62 6.25 34.91
N ASP A 315 0.48 7.41 34.28
CA ASP A 315 -0.55 7.80 33.32
C ASP A 315 -0.08 9.07 32.59
N GLY A 316 -0.88 9.61 31.66
CA GLY A 316 -0.63 10.91 31.05
C GLY A 316 -1.01 10.95 29.58
N GLY A 317 -0.33 11.80 28.81
CA GLY A 317 -0.52 11.88 27.37
C GLY A 317 0.76 12.02 26.55
N ILE A 318 0.76 11.34 25.41
CA ILE A 318 1.81 11.38 24.38
C ILE A 318 1.16 11.87 23.08
N SER A 319 1.83 12.80 22.41
CA SER A 319 1.40 13.27 21.09
C SER A 319 1.75 12.23 20.03
N ARG A 320 3.02 11.84 19.90
CA ARG A 320 3.49 10.93 18.86
C ARG A 320 4.53 9.95 19.37
N VAL A 321 4.55 8.79 18.71
CA VAL A 321 5.66 7.83 18.80
C VAL A 321 6.20 7.65 17.38
N ARG A 322 7.53 7.59 17.23
CA ARG A 322 8.19 7.18 15.98
C ARG A 322 9.16 6.06 16.27
N LEU A 323 9.15 5.03 15.44
CA LEU A 323 10.14 3.97 15.45
C LEU A 323 10.81 3.94 14.09
N ARG A 324 11.84 4.77 13.89
CA ARG A 324 12.53 4.80 12.61
C ARG A 324 13.50 3.62 12.54
N GLY A 325 13.53 2.97 11.39
CA GLY A 325 14.36 1.79 11.19
C GLY A 325 14.20 1.18 9.81
N ARG A 326 14.69 -0.06 9.67
CA ARG A 326 14.74 -0.76 8.38
C ARG A 326 13.88 -2.00 8.40
N VAL A 327 13.13 -2.19 7.33
CA VAL A 327 12.33 -3.40 7.08
C VAL A 327 13.26 -4.57 6.78
N THR A 328 13.01 -5.73 7.39
CA THR A 328 13.77 -6.97 7.13
C THR A 328 13.40 -7.57 5.77
N GLU A 329 14.18 -8.54 5.28
CA GLU A 329 13.82 -9.25 4.04
C GLU A 329 12.47 -9.98 4.17
N LYS A 330 12.20 -10.60 5.32
CA LYS A 330 10.90 -11.21 5.64
C LYS A 330 9.77 -10.16 5.62
N GLY A 331 10.01 -8.97 6.18
CA GLY A 331 9.08 -7.85 6.14
C GLY A 331 8.76 -7.36 4.72
N TRP A 332 9.79 -7.26 3.86
CA TRP A 332 9.64 -6.91 2.44
C TRP A 332 8.82 -7.94 1.69
N GLN A 333 9.18 -9.22 1.81
CA GLN A 333 8.50 -10.33 1.17
C GLN A 333 7.01 -10.36 1.52
N LYS A 334 6.68 -10.26 2.82
CA LYS A 334 5.30 -10.22 3.28
C LYS A 334 4.52 -9.05 2.69
N ARG A 335 5.09 -7.84 2.72
CA ARG A 335 4.41 -6.65 2.20
C ARG A 335 4.25 -6.65 0.69
N LYS A 336 5.24 -7.12 -0.07
CA LYS A 336 5.13 -7.26 -1.52
C LYS A 336 4.08 -8.32 -1.91
N LEU A 337 3.97 -9.42 -1.17
CA LEU A 337 2.91 -10.41 -1.36
C LEU A 337 1.52 -9.82 -1.08
N GLU A 338 1.35 -9.13 0.05
CA GLU A 338 0.09 -8.44 0.38
C GLU A 338 -0.29 -7.40 -0.69
N TRP A 339 0.69 -6.63 -1.17
CA TRP A 339 0.48 -5.69 -2.27
C TRP A 339 0.05 -6.41 -3.55
N LEU A 340 0.77 -7.46 -3.95
CA LEU A 340 0.45 -8.26 -5.14
C LEU A 340 -0.95 -8.90 -5.05
N ASN A 341 -1.38 -9.29 -3.86
CA ASN A 341 -2.71 -9.86 -3.61
C ASN A 341 -3.85 -8.83 -3.69
N THR A 342 -3.55 -7.53 -3.57
CA THR A 342 -4.56 -6.47 -3.43
C THR A 342 -4.62 -5.51 -4.63
N ILE A 343 -3.63 -5.49 -5.50
CA ILE A 343 -3.71 -4.74 -6.76
C ILE A 343 -4.78 -5.32 -7.72
N SER A 344 -5.22 -4.49 -8.69
CA SER A 344 -6.21 -4.92 -9.69
C SER A 344 -5.73 -6.13 -10.49
N PRO A 345 -6.65 -6.96 -11.02
CA PRO A 345 -6.31 -8.10 -11.88
C PRO A 345 -5.36 -7.73 -13.03
N ALA A 346 -5.64 -6.64 -13.74
CA ALA A 346 -4.80 -6.16 -14.83
C ALA A 346 -3.40 -5.74 -14.37
N ALA A 347 -3.27 -5.12 -13.19
CA ALA A 347 -1.96 -4.77 -12.63
C ALA A 347 -1.16 -6.00 -12.18
N ALA A 348 -1.83 -7.01 -11.61
CA ALA A 348 -1.20 -8.28 -11.25
C ALA A 348 -0.74 -9.06 -12.48
N GLU A 349 -1.57 -9.15 -13.51
CA GLU A 349 -1.20 -9.76 -14.80
C GLU A 349 0.04 -9.08 -15.39
N ARG A 350 0.07 -7.75 -15.47
CA ARG A 350 1.27 -7.02 -15.91
C ARG A 350 2.50 -7.33 -15.05
N ALA A 351 2.33 -7.49 -13.75
CA ALA A 351 3.43 -7.86 -12.86
C ALA A 351 3.97 -9.25 -13.16
N PHE A 352 3.09 -10.24 -13.35
CA PHE A 352 3.44 -11.62 -13.71
C PHE A 352 3.99 -11.74 -15.13
N LEU A 353 3.48 -10.96 -16.08
CA LEU A 353 3.96 -10.93 -17.45
C LEU A 353 5.45 -10.53 -17.50
N ARG A 354 5.92 -9.66 -16.60
CA ARG A 354 7.36 -9.34 -16.47
C ARG A 354 8.22 -10.51 -16.00
N CYS A 355 7.64 -11.48 -15.27
CA CYS A 355 8.35 -12.65 -14.77
C CYS A 355 8.51 -13.73 -15.85
N CYS A 356 7.47 -14.00 -16.65
CA CYS A 356 7.46 -15.11 -17.60
C CYS A 356 7.37 -14.68 -19.08
N GLY A 357 6.67 -13.61 -19.41
CA GLY A 357 6.47 -13.18 -20.79
C GLY A 357 5.33 -13.89 -21.54
N SER A 358 4.75 -14.95 -20.98
CA SER A 358 3.52 -15.57 -21.50
C SER A 358 2.27 -14.92 -20.89
N THR A 359 1.34 -14.51 -21.74
CA THR A 359 0.06 -13.89 -21.34
C THR A 359 -0.83 -14.92 -20.64
N ALA A 360 -0.96 -16.12 -21.21
CA ALA A 360 -1.75 -17.21 -20.60
C ALA A 360 -1.24 -17.58 -19.19
N TRP A 361 0.08 -17.60 -18.98
CA TRP A 361 0.66 -17.82 -17.66
C TRP A 361 0.36 -16.67 -16.69
N ALA A 362 0.50 -15.42 -17.16
CA ALA A 362 0.29 -14.23 -16.34
C ALA A 362 -1.16 -14.10 -15.87
N GLU A 363 -2.13 -14.32 -16.76
CA GLU A 363 -3.56 -14.35 -16.45
C GLU A 363 -3.85 -15.44 -15.40
N LYS A 364 -3.27 -16.64 -15.60
CA LYS A 364 -3.46 -17.76 -14.69
C LYS A 364 -2.94 -17.46 -13.28
N MET A 365 -1.77 -16.83 -13.18
CA MET A 365 -1.18 -16.43 -11.91
C MET A 365 -2.00 -15.32 -11.23
N ALA A 366 -2.46 -14.32 -11.99
CA ALA A 366 -3.32 -13.26 -11.48
C ALA A 366 -4.63 -13.79 -10.89
N SER A 367 -5.20 -14.85 -11.50
CA SER A 367 -6.43 -15.51 -11.05
C SER A 367 -6.25 -16.46 -9.86
N GLN A 368 -5.01 -16.84 -9.52
CA GLN A 368 -4.71 -17.77 -8.41
C GLN A 368 -4.40 -17.06 -7.09
N ARG A 369 -4.36 -15.73 -7.10
CA ARG A 369 -4.27 -14.91 -5.89
C ARG A 369 -5.49 -15.17 -4.98
N PRO A 370 -5.34 -15.06 -3.65
CA PRO A 370 -4.16 -14.59 -2.93
C PRO A 370 -3.09 -15.67 -2.67
N PHE A 371 -1.81 -15.27 -2.66
CA PHE A 371 -0.67 -16.11 -2.27
C PHE A 371 -0.24 -15.81 -0.83
N GLY A 372 -0.04 -16.87 -0.02
CA GLY A 372 0.36 -16.74 1.38
C GLY A 372 1.87 -16.71 1.63
N SER A 373 2.68 -17.18 0.68
CA SER A 373 4.14 -17.23 0.81
C SER A 373 4.86 -17.25 -0.55
N LEU A 374 6.18 -17.09 -0.52
CA LEU A 374 7.01 -17.24 -1.73
C LEU A 374 6.92 -18.66 -2.31
N GLU A 375 6.92 -19.68 -1.46
CA GLU A 375 6.80 -21.07 -1.88
C GLU A 375 5.45 -21.33 -2.56
N ALA A 376 4.38 -20.71 -2.06
CA ALA A 376 3.05 -20.82 -2.65
C ALA A 376 3.00 -20.22 -4.06
N ILE A 377 3.57 -19.03 -4.26
CA ILE A 377 3.60 -18.38 -5.59
C ILE A 377 4.53 -19.12 -6.56
N GLN A 378 5.65 -19.67 -6.10
CA GLN A 378 6.56 -20.47 -6.94
C GLN A 378 5.91 -21.78 -7.37
N LYS A 379 5.28 -22.51 -6.43
CA LYS A 379 4.55 -23.76 -6.72
C LYS A 379 3.41 -23.54 -7.70
N ALA A 380 2.65 -22.45 -7.52
CA ALA A 380 1.60 -22.04 -8.44
C ALA A 380 2.17 -21.72 -9.84
N GLY A 381 3.27 -20.97 -9.89
CA GLY A 381 3.99 -20.62 -11.11
C GLY A 381 4.46 -21.83 -11.90
N ASP A 382 5.13 -22.79 -11.24
CA ASP A 382 5.57 -24.04 -11.86
C ASP A 382 4.40 -24.88 -12.38
N ALA A 383 3.31 -24.98 -11.60
CA ALA A 383 2.12 -25.74 -11.98
C ALA A 383 1.31 -25.10 -13.12
N ALA A 384 1.33 -23.77 -13.24
CA ALA A 384 0.76 -23.04 -14.37
C ALA A 384 1.65 -23.18 -15.61
N PHE A 385 2.97 -23.06 -15.44
CA PHE A 385 3.95 -23.15 -16.52
C PHE A 385 3.97 -24.52 -17.17
N SER A 386 3.87 -25.61 -16.40
CA SER A 386 3.89 -26.98 -16.94
C SER A 386 2.68 -27.34 -17.80
N LYS A 387 1.61 -26.53 -17.78
CA LYS A 387 0.39 -26.72 -18.56
C LYS A 387 0.35 -25.89 -19.84
N LEU A 388 1.37 -25.08 -20.08
CA LEU A 388 1.47 -24.22 -21.26
C LEU A 388 1.67 -25.04 -22.54
N GLY A 389 1.10 -24.55 -23.63
CA GLY A 389 1.33 -25.07 -24.96
C GLY A 389 2.62 -24.50 -25.58
N THR A 390 2.98 -25.04 -26.75
CA THR A 390 4.17 -24.57 -27.49
C THR A 390 4.10 -23.08 -27.83
N GLU A 391 2.93 -22.56 -28.20
CA GLU A 391 2.75 -21.16 -28.57
C GLU A 391 3.00 -20.22 -27.38
N ASP A 392 2.53 -20.60 -26.19
CA ASP A 392 2.77 -19.86 -24.94
C ASP A 392 4.25 -19.83 -24.56
N TYR A 393 4.98 -20.94 -24.77
CA TYR A 393 6.43 -20.96 -24.57
C TYR A 393 7.15 -20.03 -25.55
N LEU A 394 6.76 -20.05 -26.82
CA LEU A 394 7.37 -19.18 -27.82
C LEU A 394 7.09 -17.69 -27.54
N GLU A 395 5.89 -17.36 -27.03
CA GLU A 395 5.56 -16.02 -26.53
C GLU A 395 6.49 -15.62 -25.38
N ALA A 396 6.64 -16.49 -24.38
CA ALA A 396 7.54 -16.27 -23.25
C ALA A 396 9.00 -16.06 -23.69
N PHE A 397 9.48 -16.82 -24.68
CA PHE A 397 10.83 -16.67 -25.21
C PHE A 397 11.01 -15.32 -25.92
N ALA A 398 10.02 -14.90 -26.72
CA ALA A 398 10.07 -13.64 -27.46
C ALA A 398 10.13 -12.40 -26.56
N ALA A 399 9.68 -12.51 -25.30
CA ALA A 399 9.72 -11.42 -24.33
C ALA A 399 11.12 -11.11 -23.77
N HIS A 400 12.14 -11.95 -24.04
CA HIS A 400 13.51 -11.70 -23.55
C HIS A 400 14.36 -10.90 -24.53
N PRO A 401 15.25 -10.03 -24.02
CA PRO A 401 16.29 -9.45 -24.85
C PRO A 401 17.29 -10.53 -25.29
N LYS A 402 17.90 -10.36 -26.47
CA LYS A 402 19.01 -11.21 -26.92
C LYS A 402 20.20 -11.06 -25.97
N ILE A 403 20.91 -12.16 -25.72
CA ILE A 403 22.12 -12.14 -24.89
C ILE A 403 23.20 -11.30 -25.59
N GLY A 404 23.71 -10.28 -24.89
CA GLY A 404 24.69 -9.33 -25.45
C GLY A 404 24.10 -8.17 -26.26
N ASP A 405 22.77 -8.02 -26.33
CA ASP A 405 22.11 -6.86 -26.94
C ASP A 405 21.09 -6.22 -25.98
N HIS A 406 21.33 -4.98 -25.56
CA HIS A 406 20.54 -4.30 -24.53
C HIS A 406 19.32 -3.52 -25.07
N LYS A 407 19.07 -3.50 -26.38
CA LYS A 407 18.23 -2.45 -26.99
C LYS A 407 16.71 -2.68 -27.07
N GLN A 408 16.17 -3.88 -26.80
CA GLN A 408 14.77 -4.22 -27.20
C GLN A 408 13.75 -4.54 -26.07
N ALA A 409 14.09 -4.44 -24.78
CA ALA A 409 13.15 -4.76 -23.68
C ALA A 409 12.60 -3.51 -22.95
N SER A 410 11.49 -3.67 -22.19
CA SER A 410 10.99 -2.62 -21.28
C SER A 410 12.06 -2.23 -20.24
N LYS A 411 12.09 -0.98 -19.75
CA LYS A 411 13.13 -0.52 -18.78
C LYS A 411 13.27 -1.41 -17.54
N ALA A 412 12.17 -1.95 -17.02
CA ALA A 412 12.19 -2.85 -15.86
C ALA A 412 12.74 -4.24 -16.21
N SER A 413 12.29 -4.81 -17.35
CA SER A 413 12.81 -6.07 -17.88
C SER A 413 14.30 -5.97 -18.23
N GLN A 414 14.76 -4.80 -18.69
CA GLN A 414 16.17 -4.51 -18.93
C GLN A 414 17.00 -4.53 -17.63
N LYS A 415 16.50 -3.97 -16.52
CA LYS A 415 17.20 -4.00 -15.23
C LYS A 415 17.42 -5.44 -14.75
N TRP A 416 16.37 -6.27 -14.80
CA TRP A 416 16.49 -7.67 -14.38
C TRP A 416 17.38 -8.49 -15.33
N ALA A 417 17.24 -8.31 -16.63
CA ALA A 417 18.11 -8.96 -17.61
C ALA A 417 19.58 -8.54 -17.46
N ALA A 418 19.87 -7.27 -17.19
CA ALA A 418 21.23 -6.79 -16.94
C ALA A 418 21.85 -7.40 -15.67
N GLN A 419 21.06 -7.57 -14.60
CA GLN A 419 21.51 -8.28 -13.39
C GLN A 419 21.75 -9.76 -13.67
N GLU A 420 20.84 -10.42 -14.41
CA GLU A 420 20.93 -11.83 -14.81
C GLU A 420 22.19 -12.10 -15.67
N GLN A 421 22.59 -11.14 -16.50
CA GLN A 421 23.76 -11.24 -17.39
C GLN A 421 25.04 -10.60 -16.81
N SER A 422 25.03 -10.16 -15.55
CA SER A 422 26.15 -9.40 -14.96
C SER A 422 27.48 -10.16 -14.99
N ALA A 423 27.48 -11.47 -14.73
CA ALA A 423 28.68 -12.31 -14.80
C ALA A 423 29.23 -12.48 -16.24
N ALA A 424 28.37 -12.35 -17.25
CA ALA A 424 28.75 -12.45 -18.67
C ALA A 424 29.25 -11.11 -19.24
N SER A 425 29.15 -10.01 -18.50
CA SER A 425 29.50 -8.66 -18.99
C SER A 425 31.00 -8.41 -19.20
N SER A 426 31.88 -9.25 -18.64
CA SER A 426 33.34 -9.13 -18.69
C SER A 426 34.01 -9.95 -19.79
N ALA A 427 33.23 -10.42 -20.78
CA ALA A 427 33.68 -11.31 -21.84
C ALA A 427 34.72 -10.69 -22.78
N SER A 428 35.58 -11.53 -23.34
CA SER A 428 36.49 -11.11 -24.42
C SER A 428 35.71 -10.71 -25.67
N GLN A 429 36.28 -9.82 -26.50
CA GLN A 429 35.67 -9.43 -27.78
C GLN A 429 35.44 -10.65 -28.69
N GLU A 430 36.35 -11.62 -28.66
CA GLU A 430 36.23 -12.87 -29.41
C GLU A 430 35.02 -13.70 -28.94
N THR A 431 34.85 -13.87 -27.63
CA THR A 431 33.69 -14.56 -27.05
C THR A 431 32.38 -13.85 -27.43
N LEU A 432 32.34 -12.52 -27.39
CA LEU A 432 31.17 -11.74 -27.78
C LEU A 432 30.81 -11.89 -29.26
N ASP A 433 31.81 -11.91 -30.15
CA ASP A 433 31.59 -12.08 -31.59
C ASP A 433 31.11 -13.51 -31.91
N ARG A 434 31.67 -14.53 -31.24
CA ARG A 434 31.18 -15.91 -31.33
C ARG A 434 29.75 -16.05 -30.81
N LEU A 435 29.44 -15.46 -29.65
CA LEU A 435 28.08 -15.42 -29.11
C LEU A 435 27.11 -14.78 -30.10
N ARG A 436 27.48 -13.67 -30.74
CA ARG A 436 26.62 -13.00 -31.73
C ARG A 436 26.35 -13.90 -32.94
N ALA A 437 27.40 -14.51 -33.50
CA ALA A 437 27.27 -15.42 -34.64
C ALA A 437 26.42 -16.65 -34.29
N ALA A 438 26.67 -17.25 -33.13
CA ALA A 438 25.95 -18.45 -32.70
C ALA A 438 24.48 -18.16 -32.38
N ASN A 439 24.15 -17.00 -31.78
CA ASN A 439 22.76 -16.57 -31.58
C ASN A 439 21.99 -16.40 -32.89
N LEU A 440 22.64 -15.88 -33.95
CA LEU A 440 22.03 -15.77 -35.27
C LEU A 440 21.74 -17.16 -35.86
N ALA A 441 22.73 -18.05 -35.86
CA ALA A 441 22.57 -19.42 -36.34
C ALA A 441 21.49 -20.18 -35.56
N TYR A 442 21.43 -19.98 -34.24
CA TYR A 442 20.39 -20.57 -33.39
C TYR A 442 19.00 -20.08 -33.79
N GLN A 443 18.81 -18.78 -33.98
CA GLN A 443 17.52 -18.21 -34.35
C GLN A 443 17.07 -18.68 -35.74
N GLU A 444 17.99 -18.77 -36.71
CA GLU A 444 17.70 -19.29 -38.05
C GLU A 444 17.27 -20.77 -38.02
N ARG A 445 17.92 -21.60 -37.21
CA ARG A 445 17.64 -23.04 -37.12
C ARG A 445 16.34 -23.34 -36.37
N HIS A 446 16.12 -22.68 -35.24
CA HIS A 446 15.04 -23.05 -34.30
C HIS A 446 13.81 -22.14 -34.42
N GLY A 447 13.96 -20.95 -35.01
CA GLY A 447 12.87 -19.99 -35.20
C GLY A 447 12.56 -19.12 -33.98
N PHE A 448 13.38 -19.20 -32.91
CA PHE A 448 13.26 -18.38 -31.71
C PHE A 448 14.65 -18.10 -31.12
N ILE A 449 14.75 -17.13 -30.21
CA ILE A 449 16.03 -16.73 -29.61
C ILE A 449 16.55 -17.77 -28.61
N PHE A 450 17.87 -17.79 -28.37
CA PHE A 450 18.46 -18.68 -27.37
C PHE A 450 18.07 -18.25 -25.95
N ILE A 451 17.47 -19.16 -25.19
CA ILE A 451 17.07 -18.95 -23.79
C ILE A 451 17.95 -19.77 -22.87
N ILE A 452 18.56 -19.11 -21.89
CA ILE A 452 19.32 -19.73 -20.81
C ILE A 452 19.20 -18.89 -19.54
N CYS A 453 19.10 -19.55 -18.38
CA CYS A 453 19.23 -18.87 -17.10
C CYS A 453 20.69 -18.44 -16.90
N ALA A 454 20.99 -17.19 -17.23
CA ALA A 454 22.35 -16.65 -17.24
C ALA A 454 22.92 -16.39 -15.82
N THR A 455 22.08 -16.35 -14.80
CA THR A 455 22.48 -16.09 -13.41
C THR A 455 23.59 -17.05 -12.98
N GLY A 456 24.75 -16.49 -12.62
CA GLY A 456 25.92 -17.23 -12.17
C GLY A 456 26.77 -17.87 -13.27
N LYS A 457 26.45 -17.69 -14.55
CA LYS A 457 27.22 -18.22 -15.69
C LYS A 457 28.09 -17.13 -16.34
N SER A 458 29.31 -17.52 -16.71
CA SER A 458 30.20 -16.73 -17.57
C SER A 458 29.75 -16.74 -19.03
N ALA A 459 30.27 -15.82 -19.82
CA ALA A 459 29.97 -15.76 -21.26
C ALA A 459 30.46 -17.01 -22.02
N ASP A 460 31.59 -17.60 -21.61
CA ASP A 460 32.12 -18.81 -22.23
C ASP A 460 31.25 -20.04 -21.92
N GLU A 461 30.71 -20.15 -20.70
CA GLU A 461 29.74 -21.20 -20.35
C GLU A 461 28.43 -21.05 -21.13
N ILE A 462 27.96 -19.81 -21.31
CA ILE A 462 26.77 -19.52 -22.13
C ILE A 462 27.03 -19.90 -23.59
N LEU A 463 28.19 -19.55 -24.14
CA LEU A 463 28.59 -19.88 -25.50
C LEU A 463 28.65 -21.40 -25.70
N ALA A 464 29.31 -22.12 -24.80
CA ALA A 464 29.39 -23.58 -24.86
C ALA A 464 28.01 -24.24 -24.79
N ALA A 465 27.11 -23.73 -23.93
CA ALA A 465 25.74 -24.23 -23.85
C ALA A 465 24.94 -23.95 -25.13
N LEU A 466 25.13 -22.77 -25.75
CA LEU A 466 24.50 -22.40 -27.01
C LEU A 466 25.00 -23.30 -28.15
N GLU A 467 26.31 -23.47 -28.31
CA GLU A 467 26.91 -24.32 -29.34
C GLU A 467 26.46 -25.78 -29.19
N ALA A 468 26.39 -26.31 -27.96
CA ALA A 468 25.90 -27.67 -27.71
C ALA A 468 24.41 -27.85 -28.07
N ARG A 469 23.57 -26.85 -27.77
CA ARG A 469 22.12 -26.88 -28.04
C ARG A 469 21.75 -26.55 -29.48
N LEU A 470 22.68 -25.94 -30.23
CA LEU A 470 22.47 -25.64 -31.64
C LEU A 470 22.15 -26.90 -32.45
N GLU A 471 22.70 -28.06 -32.06
CA GLU A 471 22.50 -29.32 -32.78
C GLU A 471 21.17 -30.04 -32.50
N ASN A 472 20.39 -29.58 -31.52
CA ASN A 472 19.12 -30.21 -31.18
C ASN A 472 18.11 -30.14 -32.35
N ASP A 473 17.13 -31.04 -32.35
CA ASP A 473 15.91 -30.83 -33.12
C ASP A 473 15.00 -29.81 -32.42
N ARG A 474 14.08 -29.20 -33.18
CA ARG A 474 13.25 -28.10 -32.69
C ARG A 474 12.40 -28.47 -31.46
N ASN A 475 11.88 -29.70 -31.38
CA ASN A 475 11.02 -30.10 -30.26
C ASN A 475 11.83 -30.31 -28.99
N THR A 476 12.98 -30.99 -29.11
CA THR A 476 13.95 -31.10 -28.01
C THR A 476 14.39 -29.72 -27.53
N GLU A 477 14.64 -28.79 -28.45
CA GLU A 477 15.12 -27.46 -28.09
C GLU A 477 14.04 -26.59 -27.44
N ILE A 478 12.77 -26.68 -27.86
CA ILE A 478 11.67 -26.01 -27.16
C ILE A 478 11.58 -26.50 -25.71
N ALA A 479 11.71 -27.82 -25.47
CA ALA A 479 11.68 -28.37 -24.13
C ALA A 479 12.89 -27.88 -23.29
N ALA A 480 14.09 -27.84 -23.88
CA ALA A 480 15.28 -27.33 -23.21
C ALA A 480 15.16 -25.83 -22.85
N ALA A 481 14.67 -25.02 -23.80
CA ALA A 481 14.44 -23.60 -23.59
C ALA A 481 13.34 -23.33 -22.55
N ALA A 482 12.28 -24.15 -22.52
CA ALA A 482 11.22 -24.06 -21.53
C ALA A 482 11.73 -24.33 -20.11
N GLU A 483 12.63 -25.30 -19.92
CA GLU A 483 13.23 -25.56 -18.61
C GLU A 483 14.14 -24.42 -18.15
N GLU A 484 14.90 -23.79 -19.05
CA GLU A 484 15.67 -22.59 -18.73
C GLU A 484 14.75 -21.40 -18.41
N GLN A 485 13.66 -21.25 -19.15
CA GLN A 485 12.64 -20.23 -18.89
C GLN A 485 12.00 -20.41 -17.52
N ARG A 486 11.70 -21.64 -17.12
CA ARG A 486 11.16 -21.97 -15.78
C ARG A 486 12.10 -21.54 -14.67
N LYS A 487 13.41 -21.72 -14.84
CA LYS A 487 14.43 -21.24 -13.88
C LYS A 487 14.47 -19.71 -13.80
N ILE A 488 14.40 -19.01 -14.93
CA ILE A 488 14.36 -17.54 -14.97
C ILE A 488 13.08 -17.03 -14.29
N MET A 489 11.94 -17.64 -14.58
CA MET A 489 10.66 -17.33 -13.97
C MET A 489 10.72 -17.45 -12.44
N ALA A 490 11.29 -18.54 -11.90
CA ALA A 490 11.43 -18.74 -10.46
C ALA A 490 12.29 -17.63 -9.79
N LEU A 491 13.39 -17.22 -10.43
CA LEU A 491 14.23 -16.11 -9.97
C LEU A 491 13.48 -14.78 -10.01
N ARG A 492 12.71 -14.52 -11.08
CA ARG A 492 11.96 -13.27 -11.23
C ARG A 492 10.75 -13.20 -10.31
N LEU A 493 10.12 -14.33 -9.97
CA LEU A 493 9.10 -14.40 -8.93
C LEU A 493 9.68 -14.05 -7.55
N ASN A 494 10.90 -14.51 -7.25
CA ASN A 494 11.58 -14.10 -6.03
C ASN A 494 11.86 -12.58 -6.02
N LYS A 495 12.45 -12.04 -7.09
CA LYS A 495 12.69 -10.59 -7.24
C LYS A 495 11.42 -9.73 -7.18
N LEU A 496 10.26 -10.30 -7.54
CA LEU A 496 8.99 -9.60 -7.47
C LEU A 496 8.57 -9.29 -6.03
N VAL A 497 8.99 -10.14 -5.08
CA VAL A 497 8.66 -10.03 -3.66
C VAL A 497 9.83 -9.63 -2.77
N GLU A 498 11.06 -9.68 -3.26
CA GLU A 498 12.24 -9.16 -2.56
C GLU A 498 12.27 -7.63 -2.50
N ARG A 499 13.18 -7.11 -1.68
CA ARG A 499 13.52 -5.69 -1.65
C ARG A 499 14.05 -5.21 -3.05
N PRO A 500 13.55 -4.07 -3.60
CA PRO A 500 13.88 -3.59 -4.96
C PRO A 500 15.33 -3.14 -5.25
#